data_AF-A0A7X9DT43-F1
#
_entry.id   AF-A0A7X9DT43-F1
#
_cell.length_a   1.000
_cell.length_b   1.000
_cell.length_c   1.000
_cell.angle_alpha   90.00
_cell.angle_beta   90.00
_cell.angle_gamma   90.00
#
_symmetry.space_group_name_H-M   'P 1'
#
loop_
_entity.id
_entity.type
_entity.pdbx_description
1 polymer ?
#
loop_
_entity_poly.entity_id
_entity_poly.type
_entity_poly.pdbx_seq_one_letter_code
_entity_poly.pdbx_strand_id
1 'polypeptide(L)'
;MKTNSKWLSLVAILVLAFGGCGLLDSEATVSIDVPDQTFSFSLDASQVRSQIEQACACTLQGNEIPQGVNLTQTFTVELPAQAIDLSQNPDLQKYKDQLDKVKAVTIKYVRYTLSQNSLNFDLPAAELWIGALSATSISHASAKKIAVLPSIAAGFTGTGEVNFVTGGRDTLSSFLLSLQFALLGKADITVDTSKTRTVPGGQLAGSVTIGLSFKVAPL
;
A
#
# COMPACT_ATOMS: atom_id res chain seq x y z
N MET A 1 1.65 35.76 -32.28
CA MET A 1 2.19 34.98 -33.41
C MET A 1 1.26 33.78 -33.64
N LYS A 2 0.65 33.71 -34.82
CA LYS A 2 -0.19 32.61 -35.31
C LYS A 2 0.70 31.72 -36.18
N THR A 3 0.74 30.42 -35.91
CA THR A 3 1.18 29.43 -36.91
C THR A 3 0.27 28.21 -36.84
N ASN A 4 -0.57 28.11 -37.86
CA ASN A 4 -1.35 26.95 -38.24
C ASN A 4 -0.42 25.87 -38.80
N SER A 5 -0.67 24.59 -38.54
CA SER A 5 -0.21 23.50 -39.41
C SER A 5 -1.30 22.45 -39.55
N LYS A 6 -1.62 22.15 -40.81
CA LYS A 6 -2.71 21.31 -41.28
C LYS A 6 -2.19 19.89 -41.54
N TRP A 7 -3.05 18.91 -41.24
CA TRP A 7 -3.39 17.72 -42.03
C TRP A 7 -2.27 16.90 -42.72
N LEU A 8 -2.20 15.62 -42.34
CA LEU A 8 -2.05 14.53 -43.30
C LEU A 8 -2.82 13.31 -42.79
N SER A 9 -4.01 13.13 -43.36
CA SER A 9 -4.81 11.91 -43.26
C SER A 9 -4.15 10.82 -44.10
N LEU A 10 -3.78 9.70 -43.48
CA LEU A 10 -3.43 8.48 -44.21
C LEU A 10 -4.57 7.47 -44.02
N VAL A 11 -5.36 7.29 -45.07
CA VAL A 11 -6.35 6.21 -45.22
C VAL A 11 -5.60 5.00 -45.78
N ALA A 12 -5.57 3.89 -45.05
CA ALA A 12 -5.08 2.61 -45.54
C ALA A 12 -6.21 1.58 -45.50
N ILE A 13 -6.38 0.93 -46.64
CA ILE A 13 -7.50 0.08 -47.05
C ILE A 13 -7.40 -1.32 -46.44
N LEU A 14 -8.51 -1.73 -45.83
CA LEU A 14 -9.14 -3.05 -45.73
C LEU A 14 -8.42 -4.25 -46.40
N VAL A 15 -8.01 -5.24 -45.60
CA VAL A 15 -7.86 -6.64 -46.02
C VAL A 15 -8.83 -7.48 -45.19
N LEU A 16 -9.90 -7.94 -45.86
CA LEU A 16 -10.84 -8.93 -45.35
C LEU A 16 -10.25 -10.32 -45.59
N ALA A 17 -9.84 -10.98 -44.50
CA ALA A 17 -9.65 -12.42 -44.46
C ALA A 17 -10.71 -13.02 -43.54
N PHE A 18 -11.79 -13.51 -44.13
CA PHE A 18 -12.70 -14.47 -43.51
C PHE A 18 -12.03 -15.85 -43.51
N GLY A 19 -11.94 -16.50 -42.36
CA GLY A 19 -11.50 -17.89 -42.28
C GLY A 19 -10.84 -18.26 -40.96
N GLY A 20 -11.65 -18.38 -39.90
CA GLY A 20 -11.20 -18.91 -38.61
C GLY A 20 -12.32 -19.00 -37.60
N CYS A 21 -13.05 -20.12 -37.59
CA CYS A 21 -13.87 -20.54 -36.45
C CYS A 21 -12.96 -20.69 -35.21
N GLY A 22 -13.44 -20.20 -34.07
CA GLY A 22 -12.89 -20.54 -32.75
C GLY A 22 -12.45 -19.33 -31.94
N LEU A 23 -13.41 -18.65 -31.30
CA LEU A 23 -13.19 -17.84 -30.09
C LEU A 23 -14.53 -17.43 -29.46
N LEU A 24 -15.39 -18.44 -29.21
CA LEU A 24 -16.45 -18.35 -28.21
C LEU A 24 -15.95 -18.91 -26.88
N ASP A 25 -14.69 -18.65 -26.52
CA ASP A 25 -14.16 -18.84 -25.17
C ASP A 25 -14.32 -17.55 -24.34
N SER A 26 -15.36 -16.78 -24.66
CA SER A 26 -15.78 -15.64 -23.85
C SER A 26 -16.71 -16.16 -22.78
N GLU A 27 -16.19 -16.90 -21.80
CA GLU A 27 -16.91 -17.12 -20.54
C GLU A 27 -17.36 -15.73 -20.05
N ALA A 28 -18.67 -15.48 -20.08
CA ALA A 28 -19.22 -14.16 -19.81
C ALA A 28 -19.07 -13.84 -18.32
N THR A 29 -17.91 -13.33 -17.90
CA THR A 29 -17.70 -12.91 -16.51
C THR A 29 -18.50 -11.64 -16.22
N VAL A 30 -19.23 -11.63 -15.10
CA VAL A 30 -19.91 -10.43 -14.61
C VAL A 30 -18.98 -9.71 -13.64
N SER A 31 -18.84 -8.39 -13.77
CA SER A 31 -18.07 -7.56 -12.84
C SER A 31 -19.00 -6.99 -11.76
N ILE A 32 -18.66 -7.21 -10.49
CA ILE A 32 -19.36 -6.68 -9.34
C ILE A 32 -18.47 -5.64 -8.67
N ASP A 33 -18.94 -4.41 -8.62
CA ASP A 33 -18.24 -3.36 -7.89
C ASP A 33 -18.49 -3.47 -6.39
N VAL A 34 -17.39 -3.58 -5.66
CA VAL A 34 -17.37 -3.72 -4.21
C VAL A 34 -17.09 -2.33 -3.62
N PRO A 35 -17.78 -1.94 -2.52
CA PRO A 35 -17.46 -0.72 -1.82
C PRO A 35 -16.00 -0.67 -1.36
N ASP A 36 -15.45 0.53 -1.29
CA ASP A 36 -14.08 0.75 -0.84
C ASP A 36 -13.82 0.17 0.55
N GLN A 37 -12.72 -0.57 0.69
CA GLN A 37 -12.30 -1.17 1.95
C GLN A 37 -11.25 -0.28 2.60
N THR A 38 -11.53 0.26 3.79
CA THR A 38 -10.65 1.23 4.46
C THR A 38 -10.12 0.67 5.78
N PHE A 39 -8.81 0.80 5.98
CA PHE A 39 -8.07 0.25 7.12
C PHE A 39 -7.25 1.34 7.78
N SER A 40 -7.46 1.60 9.07
CA SER A 40 -6.82 2.71 9.80
C SER A 40 -5.49 2.29 10.40
N PHE A 41 -4.42 3.04 10.22
CA PHE A 41 -3.11 2.76 10.80
C PHE A 41 -2.59 3.94 11.64
N SER A 42 -1.65 3.64 12.54
CA SER A 42 -0.86 4.64 13.25
C SER A 42 0.60 4.21 13.33
N LEU A 43 1.49 5.20 13.23
CA LEU A 43 2.93 5.07 13.45
C LEU A 43 3.32 6.03 14.57
N ASP A 44 4.04 5.52 15.57
CA ASP A 44 4.61 6.32 16.64
C ASP A 44 6.14 6.29 16.53
N ALA A 45 6.73 7.42 16.11
CA ALA A 45 8.17 7.52 15.94
C ALA A 45 8.94 7.52 17.27
N SER A 46 8.26 7.64 18.42
CA SER A 46 8.89 7.48 19.73
C SER A 46 9.52 6.10 19.93
N GLN A 47 9.06 5.08 19.19
CA GLN A 47 9.70 3.75 19.17
C GLN A 47 11.13 3.78 18.63
N VAL A 48 11.49 4.77 17.81
CA VAL A 48 12.86 4.95 17.31
C VAL A 48 13.78 5.44 18.43
N ARG A 49 13.23 6.21 19.41
CA ARG A 49 14.00 6.78 20.52
C ARG A 49 14.74 5.69 21.30
N SER A 50 14.04 4.64 21.69
CA SER A 50 14.64 3.54 22.46
C SER A 50 15.71 2.79 21.65
N GLN A 51 15.51 2.64 20.34
CA GLN A 51 16.50 2.04 19.44
C GLN A 51 17.76 2.92 19.33
N ILE A 52 17.61 4.25 19.26
CA ILE A 52 18.74 5.19 19.27
C ILE A 52 19.50 5.09 20.60
N GLU A 53 18.80 5.17 21.74
CA GLU A 53 19.40 5.09 23.08
C GLU A 53 20.22 3.81 23.25
N GLN A 54 19.68 2.69 22.77
CA GLN A 54 20.38 1.40 22.77
C GLN A 54 21.62 1.41 21.86
N ALA A 55 21.50 1.96 20.64
CA ALA A 55 22.59 2.00 19.66
C ALA A 55 23.75 2.92 20.08
N CYS A 56 23.47 4.08 20.68
CA CYS A 56 24.50 5.01 21.16
C CYS A 56 25.00 4.68 22.58
N ALA A 57 24.39 3.70 23.27
CA ALA A 57 24.57 3.49 24.71
C ALA A 57 24.45 4.80 25.52
N CYS A 58 23.46 5.63 25.17
CA CYS A 58 23.27 6.98 25.71
C CYS A 58 21.81 7.21 26.12
N THR A 59 21.58 8.16 27.02
CA THR A 59 20.22 8.60 27.39
C THR A 59 19.90 9.89 26.66
N LEU A 60 18.82 9.90 25.88
CA LEU A 60 18.39 11.11 25.19
C LEU A 60 17.69 12.02 26.21
N GLN A 61 18.13 13.27 26.33
CA GLN A 61 17.45 14.31 27.09
C GLN A 61 16.80 15.28 26.10
N GLY A 62 15.47 15.35 26.09
CA GLY A 62 14.75 16.16 25.11
C GLY A 62 14.75 15.56 23.70
N ASN A 63 14.88 16.41 22.68
CA ASN A 63 14.71 16.07 21.27
C ASN A 63 16.02 16.10 20.46
N GLU A 64 17.18 16.11 21.12
CA GLU A 64 18.49 16.14 20.46
C GLU A 64 19.40 15.00 20.95
N ILE A 65 20.20 14.47 20.02
CA ILE A 65 21.21 13.46 20.29
C ILE A 65 22.45 14.16 20.91
N PRO A 66 22.95 13.73 22.09
CA PRO A 66 24.04 14.38 22.82
C PRO A 66 25.29 14.60 21.97
N GLN A 67 25.97 15.74 22.09
CA GLN A 67 27.20 16.03 21.33
C GLN A 67 28.27 14.94 21.51
N GLY A 68 29.08 14.71 20.47
CA GLY A 68 30.10 13.66 20.45
C GLY A 68 29.60 12.27 20.06
N VAL A 69 28.28 12.03 20.09
CA VAL A 69 27.70 10.81 19.50
C VAL A 69 27.70 10.92 17.98
N ASN A 70 28.38 9.99 17.32
CA ASN A 70 28.37 9.79 15.88
C ASN A 70 27.50 8.57 15.55
N LEU A 71 26.33 8.82 14.96
CA LEU A 71 25.36 7.79 14.60
C LEU A 71 24.95 7.98 13.15
N THR A 72 25.17 6.96 12.34
CA THR A 72 24.67 6.83 10.97
C THR A 72 24.06 5.45 10.84
N GLN A 73 22.80 5.32 11.24
CA GLN A 73 22.12 4.02 11.34
C GLN A 73 20.66 4.12 10.91
N THR A 74 20.17 3.04 10.32
CA THR A 74 18.77 2.86 9.95
C THR A 74 18.05 2.06 11.04
N PHE A 75 16.93 2.58 11.50
CA PHE A 75 16.03 1.98 12.48
C PHE A 75 14.74 1.58 11.80
N THR A 76 14.31 0.34 12.03
CA THR A 76 13.08 -0.18 11.44
C THR A 76 11.91 0.04 12.41
N VAL A 77 10.82 0.58 11.89
CA VAL A 77 9.53 0.69 12.58
C VAL A 77 8.52 -0.13 11.79
N GLU A 78 7.96 -1.15 12.44
CA GLU A 78 6.86 -1.95 11.87
C GLU A 78 5.52 -1.39 12.36
N LEU A 79 4.55 -1.30 11.44
CA LEU A 79 3.17 -1.00 11.79
C LEU A 79 2.53 -2.28 12.36
N PRO A 80 1.72 -2.17 13.43
CA PRO A 80 0.95 -3.31 13.93
C PRO A 80 0.13 -3.96 12.82
N ALA A 81 0.17 -5.30 12.75
CA ALA A 81 -0.59 -6.04 11.77
C ALA A 81 -2.10 -5.82 11.96
N GLN A 82 -2.81 -5.63 10.86
CA GLN A 82 -4.27 -5.51 10.86
C GLN A 82 -4.88 -6.75 10.23
N ALA A 83 -5.38 -7.64 11.08
CA ALA A 83 -6.13 -8.80 10.66
C ALA A 83 -7.48 -8.33 10.07
N ILE A 84 -7.75 -8.74 8.83
CA ILE A 84 -8.91 -8.32 8.05
C ILE A 84 -9.63 -9.58 7.60
N ASP A 85 -10.91 -9.67 7.98
CA ASP A 85 -11.83 -10.68 7.50
C ASP A 85 -12.98 -10.01 6.73
N LEU A 86 -12.79 -9.92 5.41
CA LEU A 86 -13.78 -9.40 4.49
C LEU A 86 -15.00 -10.30 4.37
N SER A 87 -14.93 -11.57 4.80
CA SER A 87 -16.10 -12.43 4.84
C SER A 87 -17.15 -11.91 5.82
N GLN A 88 -16.77 -11.15 6.85
CA GLN A 88 -17.70 -10.56 7.82
C GLN A 88 -18.14 -9.14 7.41
N ASN A 89 -17.67 -8.61 6.28
CA ASN A 89 -18.04 -7.27 5.86
C ASN A 89 -19.52 -7.23 5.40
N PRO A 90 -20.38 -6.39 6.01
CA PRO A 90 -21.81 -6.36 5.72
C PRO A 90 -22.14 -5.93 4.28
N ASP A 91 -21.27 -5.15 3.64
CA ASP A 91 -21.44 -4.76 2.24
C ASP A 91 -21.11 -5.90 1.28
N LEU A 92 -20.17 -6.77 1.64
CA LEU A 92 -19.85 -7.98 0.89
C LEU A 92 -20.87 -9.10 1.12
N GLN A 93 -21.50 -9.13 2.30
CA GLN A 93 -22.54 -10.11 2.62
C GLN A 93 -23.76 -10.02 1.69
N LYS A 94 -24.00 -8.86 1.06
CA LYS A 94 -25.02 -8.70 0.00
C LYS A 94 -24.75 -9.57 -1.22
N TYR A 95 -23.50 -9.99 -1.42
CA TYR A 95 -23.03 -10.83 -2.51
C TYR A 95 -22.63 -12.24 -2.05
N LYS A 96 -22.99 -12.66 -0.83
CA LYS A 96 -22.51 -13.92 -0.23
C LYS A 96 -22.71 -15.16 -1.12
N ASP A 97 -23.83 -15.23 -1.86
CA ASP A 97 -24.18 -16.34 -2.76
C ASP A 97 -23.41 -16.33 -4.10
N GLN A 98 -22.55 -15.32 -4.27
CA GLN A 98 -21.68 -15.10 -5.42
C GLN A 98 -20.19 -15.08 -5.02
N LEU A 99 -19.86 -14.95 -3.72
CA LEU A 99 -18.48 -14.87 -3.25
C LEU A 99 -17.70 -16.17 -3.54
N ASP A 100 -18.36 -17.32 -3.47
CA ASP A 100 -17.83 -18.64 -3.86
C ASP A 100 -17.57 -18.76 -5.38
N LYS A 101 -18.19 -17.89 -6.18
CA LYS A 101 -18.07 -17.83 -7.64
C LYS A 101 -17.06 -16.77 -8.11
N VAL A 102 -16.43 -16.02 -7.20
CA VAL A 102 -15.40 -15.05 -7.55
C VAL A 102 -14.19 -15.80 -8.11
N LYS A 103 -13.86 -15.53 -9.37
CA LYS A 103 -12.71 -16.12 -10.06
C LYS A 103 -11.50 -15.19 -10.09
N ALA A 104 -11.73 -13.89 -10.02
CA ALA A 104 -10.67 -12.89 -10.00
C ALA A 104 -11.09 -11.64 -9.23
N VAL A 105 -10.11 -10.99 -8.60
CA VAL A 105 -10.26 -9.68 -7.98
C VAL A 105 -9.47 -8.65 -8.78
N THR A 106 -10.11 -7.58 -9.19
CA THR A 106 -9.46 -6.44 -9.83
C THR A 106 -9.27 -5.34 -8.81
N ILE A 107 -8.02 -4.97 -8.55
CA ILE A 107 -7.68 -3.84 -7.69
C ILE A 107 -7.70 -2.56 -8.53
N LYS A 108 -8.64 -1.66 -8.25
CA LYS A 108 -8.75 -0.36 -8.93
C LYS A 108 -7.61 0.55 -8.48
N TYR A 109 -7.51 0.77 -7.18
CA TYR A 109 -6.48 1.58 -6.55
C TYR A 109 -6.19 1.12 -5.13
N VAL A 110 -5.03 1.54 -4.62
CA VAL A 110 -4.71 1.54 -3.20
C VAL A 110 -4.25 2.96 -2.86
N ARG A 111 -5.06 3.63 -2.04
CA ARG A 111 -4.86 5.02 -1.64
C ARG A 111 -4.55 5.08 -0.16
N TYR A 112 -3.77 6.05 0.25
CA TYR A 112 -3.63 6.40 1.66
C TYR A 112 -4.23 7.77 1.92
N THR A 113 -4.77 7.95 3.12
CA THR A 113 -5.23 9.23 3.65
C THR A 113 -4.54 9.47 4.99
N LEU A 114 -3.88 10.60 5.16
CA LEU A 114 -3.22 11.00 6.40
C LEU A 114 -4.10 12.05 7.08
N SER A 115 -4.70 11.66 8.19
CA SER A 115 -5.57 12.55 8.98
C SER A 115 -4.77 13.34 10.02
N GLN A 116 -3.64 12.81 10.49
CA GLN A 116 -2.75 13.47 11.43
C GLN A 116 -1.31 13.14 11.10
N ASN A 117 -0.45 14.16 11.13
CA ASN A 117 0.99 14.01 10.99
C ASN A 117 1.66 15.06 11.85
N SER A 118 2.22 14.63 12.98
CA SER A 118 3.03 15.46 13.88
C SER A 118 4.51 15.08 13.84
N LEU A 119 4.93 14.31 12.83
CA LEU A 119 6.32 13.93 12.65
C LEU A 119 7.19 15.19 12.51
N ASN A 120 8.33 15.22 13.21
CA ASN A 120 9.31 16.30 13.12
C ASN A 120 10.36 16.08 12.02
N PHE A 121 10.14 15.08 11.16
CA PHE A 121 11.03 14.66 10.08
C PHE A 121 10.20 14.14 8.90
N ASP A 122 10.79 14.16 7.71
CA ASP A 122 10.18 13.53 6.54
C ASP A 122 10.21 12.01 6.72
N LEU A 123 9.05 11.37 6.72
CA LEU A 123 8.97 9.92 6.73
C LEU A 123 9.52 9.40 5.39
N PRO A 124 10.57 8.55 5.39
CA PRO A 124 11.05 7.92 4.17
C PRO A 124 9.97 7.04 3.53
N ALA A 125 10.24 6.54 2.32
CA ALA A 125 9.32 5.62 1.66
C ALA A 125 9.03 4.40 2.57
N ALA A 126 7.75 4.13 2.82
CA ALA A 126 7.31 3.03 3.65
C ALA A 126 6.81 1.87 2.79
N GLU A 127 6.97 0.64 3.26
CA GLU A 127 6.55 -0.56 2.56
C GLU A 127 5.19 -1.01 3.05
N LEU A 128 4.30 -1.39 2.13
CA LEU A 128 3.04 -2.05 2.41
C LEU A 128 3.18 -3.54 2.08
N TRP A 129 2.85 -4.37 3.06
CA TRP A 129 2.92 -5.81 3.00
C TRP A 129 1.55 -6.42 3.24
N ILE A 130 1.33 -7.61 2.69
CA ILE A 130 0.16 -8.44 2.96
C ILE A 130 0.61 -9.84 3.37
N GLY A 131 -0.13 -10.47 4.26
CA GLY A 131 0.11 -11.86 4.66
C GLY A 131 -1.18 -12.60 4.97
N ALA A 132 -1.03 -13.86 5.38
CA ALA A 132 -2.16 -14.63 5.90
C ALA A 132 -2.75 -13.96 7.16
N LEU A 133 -3.99 -14.27 7.53
CA LEU A 133 -4.66 -13.69 8.70
C LEU A 133 -3.85 -13.83 10.00
N SER A 134 -3.05 -14.89 10.13
CA SER A 134 -2.17 -15.15 11.29
C SER A 134 -0.85 -14.36 11.28
N ALA A 135 -0.54 -13.61 10.22
CA ALA A 135 0.71 -12.86 10.12
C ALA A 135 0.68 -11.65 11.05
N THR A 136 1.59 -11.63 12.03
CA THR A 136 1.70 -10.54 13.03
C THR A 136 2.88 -9.61 12.79
N SER A 137 3.80 -9.96 11.89
CA SER A 137 4.96 -9.16 11.50
C SER A 137 5.37 -9.44 10.06
N ILE A 138 6.17 -8.54 9.46
CA ILE A 138 6.65 -8.71 8.07
C ILE A 138 7.64 -9.89 7.93
N SER A 139 8.16 -10.40 9.05
CA SER A 139 9.05 -11.56 9.09
C SER A 139 8.30 -12.89 8.97
N HIS A 140 6.97 -12.87 9.04
CA HIS A 140 6.14 -14.05 8.87
C HIS A 140 6.29 -14.65 7.47
N ALA A 141 6.35 -15.98 7.34
CA ALA A 141 6.64 -16.65 6.05
C ALA A 141 5.63 -16.32 4.93
N SER A 142 4.38 -16.04 5.29
CA SER A 142 3.33 -15.64 4.35
C SER A 142 3.35 -14.15 3.98
N ALA A 143 4.11 -13.30 4.69
CA ALA A 143 4.19 -11.88 4.39
C ALA A 143 4.89 -11.64 3.05
N LYS A 144 4.27 -10.81 2.20
CA LYS A 144 4.76 -10.41 0.87
C LYS A 144 4.59 -8.90 0.70
N LYS A 145 5.63 -8.23 0.20
CA LYS A 145 5.59 -6.81 -0.14
C LYS A 145 4.71 -6.62 -1.36
N ILE A 146 3.75 -5.69 -1.28
CA ILE A 146 2.82 -5.41 -2.39
C ILE A 146 2.97 -4.00 -2.95
N ALA A 147 3.35 -3.03 -2.12
CA ALA A 147 3.50 -1.66 -2.57
C ALA A 147 4.48 -0.88 -1.69
N VAL A 148 4.77 0.34 -2.13
CA VAL A 148 5.59 1.33 -1.43
C VAL A 148 4.79 2.62 -1.37
N LEU A 149 4.60 3.15 -0.17
CA LEU A 149 4.16 4.52 0.05
C LEU A 149 5.36 5.44 -0.24
N PRO A 150 5.19 6.50 -1.05
CA PRO A 150 6.25 7.48 -1.26
C PRO A 150 6.63 8.16 0.07
N SER A 151 7.75 8.87 0.07
CA SER A 151 8.16 9.68 1.23
C SER A 151 7.08 10.72 1.54
N ILE A 152 6.79 10.90 2.83
CA ILE A 152 5.77 11.81 3.35
C ILE A 152 6.49 12.93 4.10
N ALA A 153 6.29 14.17 3.67
CA ALA A 153 6.89 15.32 4.34
C ALA A 153 6.37 15.47 5.79
N ALA A 154 7.22 15.99 6.68
CA ALA A 154 6.83 16.34 8.05
C ALA A 154 5.58 17.24 8.05
N GLY A 155 4.61 16.95 8.91
CA GLY A 155 3.37 17.74 9.02
C GLY A 155 2.37 17.58 7.87
N PHE A 156 2.67 16.82 6.82
CA PHE A 156 1.75 16.65 5.70
C PHE A 156 0.52 15.83 6.09
N THR A 157 -0.66 16.39 5.83
CA THR A 157 -1.96 15.71 5.83
C THR A 157 -2.55 15.74 4.44
N GLY A 158 -3.23 14.68 4.00
CA GLY A 158 -3.79 14.64 2.66
C GLY A 158 -3.97 13.22 2.15
N THR A 159 -4.09 13.08 0.84
CA THR A 159 -4.25 11.78 0.17
C THR A 159 -3.16 11.55 -0.86
N GLY A 160 -2.85 10.28 -1.12
CA GLY A 160 -1.95 9.87 -2.19
C GLY A 160 -2.18 8.42 -2.59
N GLU A 161 -1.48 7.99 -3.63
CA GLU A 161 -1.51 6.59 -4.09
C GLU A 161 -0.20 5.89 -3.75
N VAL A 162 -0.28 4.58 -3.55
CA VAL A 162 0.91 3.74 -3.36
C VAL A 162 1.49 3.34 -4.71
N ASN A 163 2.80 3.09 -4.75
CA ASN A 163 3.48 2.52 -5.91
C ASN A 163 3.57 1.00 -5.74
N PHE A 164 2.84 0.24 -6.55
CA PHE A 164 2.95 -1.22 -6.54
C PHE A 164 4.34 -1.68 -6.93
N VAL A 165 4.84 -2.72 -6.24
CA VAL A 165 6.02 -3.45 -6.71
C VAL A 165 5.64 -4.39 -7.86
N THR A 166 6.62 -4.88 -8.62
CA THR A 166 6.40 -5.89 -9.67
C THR A 166 5.69 -7.12 -9.07
N GLY A 167 4.53 -7.51 -9.65
CA GLY A 167 3.70 -8.61 -9.15
C GLY A 167 2.92 -8.32 -7.85
N GLY A 168 3.03 -7.09 -7.30
CA GLY A 168 2.36 -6.70 -6.06
C GLY A 168 0.83 -6.70 -6.18
N ARG A 169 0.29 -6.33 -7.35
CA ARG A 169 -1.15 -6.38 -7.63
C ARG A 169 -1.66 -7.82 -7.67
N ASP A 170 -0.94 -8.72 -8.33
CA ASP A 170 -1.33 -10.14 -8.42
C ASP A 170 -1.30 -10.79 -7.03
N THR A 171 -0.25 -10.50 -6.25
CA THR A 171 -0.12 -10.95 -4.86
C THR A 171 -1.29 -10.46 -4.01
N LEU A 172 -1.60 -9.16 -4.05
CA LEU A 172 -2.74 -8.60 -3.32
C LEU A 172 -4.07 -9.25 -3.78
N SER A 173 -4.26 -9.45 -5.08
CA SER A 173 -5.45 -10.12 -5.62
C SER A 173 -5.61 -11.54 -5.09
N SER A 174 -4.53 -12.32 -5.03
CA SER A 174 -4.57 -13.70 -4.51
C SER A 174 -4.98 -13.75 -3.04
N PHE A 175 -4.52 -12.82 -2.21
CA PHE A 175 -4.97 -12.72 -0.81
C PHE A 175 -6.40 -12.20 -0.68
N LEU A 176 -6.84 -11.31 -1.56
CA LEU A 176 -8.23 -10.83 -1.55
C LEU A 176 -9.22 -11.94 -1.94
N LEU A 177 -8.81 -12.90 -2.76
CA LEU A 177 -9.64 -14.08 -3.08
C LEU A 177 -9.92 -14.97 -1.85
N SER A 178 -9.03 -15.00 -0.85
CA SER A 178 -9.31 -15.73 0.40
C SER A 178 -10.20 -14.95 1.37
N LEU A 179 -10.47 -13.67 1.09
CA LEU A 179 -11.20 -12.70 1.93
C LEU A 179 -10.61 -12.47 3.34
N GLN A 180 -9.61 -13.24 3.73
CA GLN A 180 -8.96 -13.20 5.03
C GLN A 180 -7.46 -13.00 4.85
N PHE A 181 -6.93 -11.91 5.39
CA PHE A 181 -5.53 -11.54 5.28
C PHE A 181 -5.13 -10.59 6.41
N ALA A 182 -3.84 -10.33 6.53
CA ALA A 182 -3.31 -9.28 7.39
C ALA A 182 -2.62 -8.22 6.54
N LEU A 183 -2.92 -6.94 6.76
CA LEU A 183 -2.10 -5.84 6.25
C LEU A 183 -1.01 -5.50 7.25
N LEU A 184 0.22 -5.34 6.75
CA LEU A 184 1.37 -5.00 7.55
C LEU A 184 2.11 -3.82 6.90
N GLY A 185 2.90 -3.10 7.67
CA GLY A 185 3.70 -1.99 7.15
C GLY A 185 5.06 -1.91 7.79
N LYS A 186 6.00 -1.32 7.07
CA LYS A 186 7.37 -1.10 7.54
C LYS A 186 7.86 0.25 7.07
N ALA A 187 8.53 1.00 7.94
CA ALA A 187 9.30 2.18 7.57
C ALA A 187 10.73 2.04 8.10
N ASP A 188 11.71 2.42 7.28
CA ASP A 188 13.13 2.44 7.65
C ASP A 188 13.56 3.89 7.82
N ILE A 189 13.87 4.29 9.05
CA ILE A 189 14.20 5.67 9.44
C ILE A 189 15.71 5.76 9.64
N THR A 190 16.39 6.55 8.80
CA THR A 190 17.85 6.73 8.91
C THR A 190 18.16 7.97 9.73
N VAL A 191 18.93 7.78 10.80
CA VAL A 191 19.49 8.85 11.61
C VAL A 191 20.95 9.04 11.22
N ASP A 192 21.31 10.28 10.90
CA ASP A 192 22.65 10.69 10.51
C ASP A 192 23.03 11.97 11.26
N THR A 193 23.78 11.81 12.36
CA THR A 193 24.18 12.92 13.25
C THR A 193 25.12 13.92 12.60
N SER A 194 25.67 13.61 11.42
CA SER A 194 26.45 14.57 10.62
C SER A 194 25.56 15.59 9.89
N LYS A 195 24.27 15.27 9.70
CA LYS A 195 23.29 16.13 9.02
C LYS A 195 22.34 16.81 9.97
N THR A 196 21.79 16.05 10.93
CA THR A 196 20.88 16.56 11.95
C THR A 196 21.07 15.78 13.24
N ARG A 197 20.97 16.47 14.37
CA ARG A 197 20.99 15.84 15.70
C ARG A 197 19.59 15.70 16.31
N THR A 198 18.55 16.15 15.61
CA THR A 198 17.18 16.04 16.10
C THR A 198 16.77 14.57 16.14
N VAL A 199 16.23 14.13 17.27
CA VAL A 199 15.69 12.79 17.45
C VAL A 199 14.38 12.70 16.66
N PRO A 200 14.23 11.73 15.73
CA PRO A 200 12.96 11.48 15.06
C PRO A 200 11.85 11.22 16.08
N GLY A 201 10.75 11.93 15.95
CA GLY A 201 9.63 11.85 16.88
C GLY A 201 8.32 12.31 16.24
N GLY A 202 7.25 12.27 17.04
CA GLY A 202 5.89 12.58 16.59
C GLY A 202 5.11 11.33 16.20
N GLN A 203 3.89 11.56 15.72
CA GLN A 203 2.93 10.51 15.37
C GLN A 203 2.35 10.76 13.98
N LEU A 204 2.08 9.66 13.27
CA LEU A 204 1.36 9.67 12.02
C LEU A 204 0.13 8.79 12.19
N ALA A 205 -1.05 9.28 11.80
CA ALA A 205 -2.27 8.50 11.76
C ALA A 205 -2.98 8.70 10.42
N GLY A 206 -3.55 7.62 9.92
CA GLY A 206 -4.18 7.63 8.61
C GLY A 206 -4.96 6.37 8.33
N SER A 207 -5.32 6.20 7.07
CA SER A 207 -5.96 5.00 6.57
C SER A 207 -5.44 4.62 5.19
N VAL A 208 -5.53 3.34 4.86
CA VAL A 208 -5.34 2.80 3.52
C VAL A 208 -6.70 2.37 3.00
N THR A 209 -7.09 2.85 1.83
CA THR A 209 -8.33 2.50 1.14
C THR A 209 -8.02 1.70 -0.12
N ILE A 210 -8.64 0.52 -0.25
CA ILE A 210 -8.50 -0.37 -1.39
C ILE A 210 -9.82 -0.38 -2.16
N GLY A 211 -9.78 0.09 -3.41
CA GLY A 211 -10.90 0.02 -4.34
C GLY A 211 -10.88 -1.30 -5.11
N LEU A 212 -12.00 -2.04 -5.12
CA LEU A 212 -12.07 -3.41 -5.63
C LEU A 212 -13.22 -3.60 -6.64
N SER A 213 -13.05 -4.57 -7.54
CA SER A 213 -14.13 -5.16 -8.35
C SER A 213 -13.92 -6.67 -8.45
N PHE A 214 -14.97 -7.45 -8.33
CA PHE A 214 -14.92 -8.91 -8.44
C PHE A 214 -15.41 -9.36 -9.80
N LYS A 215 -14.72 -10.33 -10.40
CA LYS A 215 -15.22 -11.05 -11.57
C LYS A 215 -15.79 -12.38 -11.12
N VAL A 216 -17.09 -12.58 -11.36
CA VAL A 216 -17.80 -13.82 -11.05
C VAL A 216 -18.11 -14.59 -12.34
N ALA A 217 -18.09 -15.91 -12.24
CA ALA A 217 -18.58 -16.76 -13.32
C ALA A 217 -20.08 -16.51 -13.57
N PRO A 218 -20.55 -16.55 -14.83
CA PRO A 218 -21.98 -16.47 -15.13
C PRO A 218 -22.70 -17.66 -14.48
N LEU A 219 -23.95 -17.42 -14.04
CA LEU A 219 -24.82 -18.45 -13.43
C LEU A 219 -25.16 -19.57 -14.41
#